data_AF-A0A453PCM6-F1
#
_entry.id   AF-A0A453PCM6-F1
#
_cell.length_a   1.000
_cell.length_b   1.000
_cell.length_c   1.000
_cell.angle_alpha   90.00
_cell.angle_beta   90.00
_cell.angle_gamma   90.00
#
_symmetry.space_group_name_H-M   'P 1'
#
loop_
_entity.id
_entity.type
_entity.pdbx_description
1 polymer ?
#
loop_
_entity_poly.entity_id
_entity_poly.type
_entity_poly.pdbx_seq_one_letter_code
_entity_poly.pdbx_strand_id
1 'polypeptide(L)'
;MCTCLAQASFQVADALEQPFPDGQFDLVWSMESGEHMPNKQKFVSELARVAAPGATIIIVTWCHRNLAPSEDSLKPDELNLLKKICDAYYLPDWCSPSDYVKIAESLSLEDIKTADWSENVAPFWPAVIQSALTWKGLTSLLRSGWKTIKGALVMPLMIQGYKKGLIKFSIITCHKPQAAIEGEPEAASPRV
;
A
#
# COMPACT_ATOMS: atom_id res chain seq x y z
N MET A 1 5.92 -12.85 -39.62
CA MET A 1 5.40 -11.68 -38.90
C MET A 1 5.40 -12.02 -37.41
N CYS A 2 6.29 -11.43 -36.61
CA CYS A 2 6.23 -11.54 -35.15
C CYS A 2 5.26 -10.48 -34.64
N THR A 3 4.02 -10.86 -34.35
CA THR A 3 3.10 -10.04 -33.57
C THR A 3 3.61 -10.02 -32.13
N CYS A 4 4.16 -8.89 -31.71
CA CYS A 4 4.35 -8.59 -30.29
C CYS A 4 2.95 -8.48 -29.68
N LEU A 5 2.44 -9.57 -29.10
CA LEU A 5 1.21 -9.53 -28.31
C LEU A 5 1.46 -8.56 -27.17
N ALA A 6 0.65 -7.50 -27.05
CA ALA A 6 0.74 -6.59 -25.93
C ALA A 6 0.53 -7.39 -24.63
N GLN A 7 1.53 -7.40 -23.76
CA GLN A 7 1.54 -8.18 -22.50
C GLN A 7 0.86 -7.44 -21.34
N ALA A 8 0.16 -6.32 -21.60
CA ALA A 8 -0.47 -5.50 -20.58
C ALA A 8 -1.87 -5.04 -21.03
N SER A 9 -2.84 -5.15 -20.12
CA SER A 9 -4.20 -4.63 -20.25
C SER A 9 -4.50 -3.68 -19.11
N PHE A 10 -5.25 -2.62 -19.39
CA PHE A 10 -5.65 -1.62 -18.41
C PHE A 10 -7.17 -1.52 -18.38
N GLN A 11 -7.75 -1.42 -17.18
CA GLN A 11 -9.17 -1.19 -17.00
C GLN A 11 -9.42 -0.27 -15.82
N VAL A 12 -10.53 0.44 -15.86
CA VAL A 12 -11.02 1.24 -14.74
C VAL A 12 -11.78 0.32 -13.81
N ALA A 13 -11.38 0.27 -12.54
CA ALA A 13 -12.01 -0.56 -11.51
C ALA A 13 -11.89 0.11 -10.14
N ASP A 14 -12.82 -0.21 -9.23
CA ASP A 14 -12.67 0.08 -7.81
C ASP A 14 -11.81 -1.03 -7.17
N ALA A 15 -10.71 -0.67 -6.52
CA ALA A 15 -9.84 -1.64 -5.85
C ALA A 15 -10.52 -2.31 -4.64
N LEU A 16 -11.61 -1.70 -4.12
CA LEU A 16 -12.46 -2.26 -3.09
C LEU A 16 -13.55 -3.19 -3.64
N GLU A 17 -13.69 -3.33 -4.95
CA GLU A 17 -14.66 -4.20 -5.62
C GLU A 17 -14.15 -4.55 -7.02
N GLN A 18 -13.14 -5.41 -7.07
CA GLN A 18 -12.41 -5.68 -8.31
C GLN A 18 -13.25 -6.58 -9.24
N PRO A 19 -13.37 -6.26 -10.53
CA PRO A 19 -14.19 -7.01 -11.49
C PRO A 19 -13.46 -8.26 -12.01
N PHE A 20 -12.91 -9.04 -11.10
CA PHE A 20 -12.14 -10.25 -11.35
C PHE A 20 -12.71 -11.41 -10.52
N PRO A 21 -12.76 -12.64 -11.06
CA PRO A 21 -13.08 -13.83 -10.28
C PRO A 21 -12.12 -14.07 -9.11
N ASP A 22 -12.59 -14.86 -8.16
CA ASP A 22 -11.78 -15.36 -7.06
C ASP A 22 -10.65 -16.25 -7.60
N GLY A 23 -9.46 -16.15 -7.00
CA GLY A 23 -8.35 -17.06 -7.28
C GLY A 23 -7.75 -16.95 -8.68
N GLN A 24 -7.88 -15.80 -9.34
CA GLN A 24 -7.48 -15.63 -10.74
C GLN A 24 -5.96 -15.42 -10.95
N PHE A 25 -5.27 -14.77 -10.02
CA PHE A 25 -3.92 -14.26 -10.26
C PHE A 25 -2.85 -14.92 -9.37
N ASP A 26 -1.75 -15.36 -9.99
CA ASP A 26 -0.58 -15.94 -9.29
C ASP A 26 0.27 -14.89 -8.55
N LEU A 27 0.12 -13.61 -8.91
CA LEU A 27 0.75 -12.46 -8.26
C LEU A 27 -0.24 -11.29 -8.23
N VAL A 28 -0.46 -10.73 -7.05
CA VAL A 28 -1.23 -9.49 -6.87
C VAL A 28 -0.30 -8.41 -6.33
N TRP A 29 -0.20 -7.29 -7.04
CA TRP A 29 0.74 -6.22 -6.72
C TRP A 29 0.02 -4.88 -6.60
N SER A 30 0.18 -4.22 -5.46
CA SER A 30 -0.21 -2.82 -5.23
C SER A 30 1.04 -1.98 -4.97
N MET A 31 1.33 -1.00 -5.84
CA MET A 31 2.38 0.00 -5.64
C MET A 31 1.75 1.36 -5.40
N GLU A 32 2.09 2.02 -4.29
CA GLU A 32 1.69 3.41 -4.00
C GLU A 32 0.20 3.64 -4.26
N SER A 33 -0.63 2.77 -3.70
CA SER A 33 -2.07 2.82 -3.90
C SER A 33 -2.90 2.54 -2.64
N GLY A 34 -2.40 1.71 -1.71
CA GLY A 34 -3.15 1.33 -0.50
C GLY A 34 -3.55 2.53 0.38
N GLU A 35 -2.75 3.60 0.39
CA GLU A 35 -3.00 4.84 1.12
C GLU A 35 -4.27 5.56 0.63
N HIS A 36 -4.68 5.36 -0.62
CA HIS A 36 -5.91 5.91 -1.18
C HIS A 36 -7.17 5.17 -0.72
N MET A 37 -7.03 3.96 -0.17
CA MET A 37 -8.16 3.09 0.15
C MET A 37 -8.75 3.41 1.52
N PRO A 38 -9.98 3.95 1.64
CA PRO A 38 -10.54 4.34 2.93
C PRO A 38 -10.81 3.14 3.84
N ASN A 39 -11.13 1.98 3.25
CA ASN A 39 -11.34 0.74 3.98
C ASN A 39 -10.20 -0.24 3.69
N LYS A 40 -9.19 -0.24 4.56
CA LYS A 40 -7.99 -1.09 4.43
C LYS A 40 -8.33 -2.58 4.53
N GLN A 41 -9.27 -2.96 5.39
CA GLN A 41 -9.72 -4.35 5.50
C GLN A 41 -10.31 -4.83 4.16
N LYS A 42 -11.28 -4.09 3.62
CA LYS A 42 -11.92 -4.45 2.33
C LYS A 42 -10.91 -4.48 1.18
N PHE A 43 -9.97 -3.52 1.17
CA PHE A 43 -8.89 -3.49 0.18
C PHE A 43 -8.04 -4.76 0.21
N VAL A 44 -7.49 -5.13 1.37
CA VAL A 44 -6.63 -6.33 1.47
C VAL A 44 -7.46 -7.61 1.25
N SER A 45 -8.72 -7.64 1.69
CA SER A 45 -9.65 -8.73 1.38
C SER A 45 -9.83 -8.94 -0.13
N GLU A 46 -9.99 -7.86 -0.91
CA GLU A 46 -10.11 -7.97 -2.37
C GLU A 46 -8.81 -8.46 -3.02
N LEU A 47 -7.65 -7.98 -2.57
CA LEU A 47 -6.36 -8.50 -3.04
C LEU A 47 -6.23 -10.00 -2.76
N ALA A 48 -6.61 -10.43 -1.55
CA ALA A 48 -6.59 -11.83 -1.14
C ALA A 48 -7.66 -12.68 -1.85
N ARG A 49 -8.77 -12.09 -2.29
CA ARG A 49 -9.84 -12.80 -3.02
C ARG A 49 -9.40 -13.12 -4.44
N VAL A 50 -8.85 -12.15 -5.16
CA VAL A 50 -8.43 -12.32 -6.56
C VAL A 50 -7.11 -13.10 -6.69
N ALA A 51 -6.32 -13.20 -5.61
CA ALA A 51 -5.11 -14.03 -5.55
C ALA A 51 -5.46 -15.53 -5.56
N ALA A 52 -4.82 -16.29 -6.47
CA ALA A 52 -4.88 -17.75 -6.54
C ALA A 52 -4.33 -18.40 -5.27
N PRO A 53 -4.73 -19.65 -4.93
CA PRO A 53 -4.07 -20.39 -3.85
C PRO A 53 -2.55 -20.49 -4.05
N GLY A 54 -1.77 -20.16 -3.02
CA GLY A 54 -0.31 -20.08 -3.11
C GLY A 54 0.26 -18.81 -3.76
N ALA A 55 -0.58 -17.92 -4.29
CA ALA A 55 -0.14 -16.69 -4.94
C ALA A 55 0.55 -15.73 -3.97
N THR A 56 1.50 -14.96 -4.50
CA THR A 56 2.16 -13.88 -3.75
C THR A 56 1.33 -12.60 -3.82
N ILE A 57 1.21 -11.90 -2.70
CA ILE A 57 0.59 -10.58 -2.60
C ILE A 57 1.65 -9.59 -2.10
N ILE A 58 1.82 -8.49 -2.82
CA ILE A 58 2.77 -7.41 -2.51
C ILE A 58 2.02 -6.10 -2.39
N ILE A 59 2.15 -5.43 -1.25
CA ILE A 59 1.58 -4.12 -0.99
C ILE A 59 2.74 -3.18 -0.63
N VAL A 60 2.93 -2.15 -1.44
CA VAL A 60 3.85 -1.05 -1.19
C VAL A 60 3.02 0.21 -1.05
N THR A 61 3.11 0.89 0.10
CA THR A 61 2.18 1.97 0.44
C THR A 61 2.76 2.92 1.49
N TRP A 62 2.22 4.14 1.52
CA TRP A 62 2.51 5.12 2.55
C TRP A 62 1.74 4.80 3.84
N CYS A 63 2.48 4.70 4.94
CA CYS A 63 1.92 4.48 6.27
C CYS A 63 2.40 5.56 7.23
N HIS A 64 1.71 5.69 8.36
CA HIS A 64 2.35 6.28 9.55
C HIS A 64 3.15 5.22 10.31
N ARG A 65 4.07 5.62 11.18
CA ARG A 65 4.84 4.70 12.03
C ARG A 65 3.94 3.80 12.88
N ASN A 66 4.46 2.62 13.27
CA ASN A 66 3.83 1.83 14.31
C ASN A 66 3.76 2.62 15.63
N LEU A 67 2.72 2.35 16.42
CA LEU A 67 2.64 2.80 17.80
C LEU A 67 3.66 2.03 18.64
N ALA A 68 4.27 2.71 19.61
CA ALA A 68 5.04 2.02 20.64
C ALA A 68 4.11 1.17 21.51
N PRO A 69 4.60 0.13 22.21
CA PRO A 69 3.75 -0.72 23.06
C PRO A 69 2.98 0.03 24.16
N SER A 70 3.45 1.22 24.54
CA SER A 70 2.81 2.08 25.55
C SER A 70 1.89 3.15 24.97
N GLU A 71 1.74 3.21 23.64
CA GLU A 71 0.94 4.21 22.94
C GLU A 71 -0.38 3.60 22.45
N ASP A 72 -1.51 4.18 22.86
CA ASP A 72 -2.84 3.86 22.32
C ASP A 72 -3.17 4.65 21.04
N SER A 73 -2.43 5.74 20.78
CA SER A 73 -2.56 6.59 19.59
C SER A 73 -1.28 7.37 19.31
N LEU A 74 -1.16 7.89 18.08
CA LEU A 74 -0.10 8.84 17.74
C LEU A 74 -0.22 10.12 18.56
N LYS A 75 0.88 10.85 18.71
CA LYS A 75 0.88 12.12 19.45
C LYS A 75 0.03 13.16 18.73
N PRO A 76 -0.56 14.14 19.45
CA PRO A 76 -1.39 15.17 18.84
C PRO A 76 -0.71 15.96 17.71
N ASP A 77 0.60 16.22 17.82
CA ASP A 77 1.35 16.91 16.77
C ASP A 77 1.56 16.04 15.52
N GLU A 78 1.75 14.73 15.70
CA GLU A 78 1.82 13.74 14.62
C GLU A 78 0.49 13.61 13.89
N LEU A 79 -0.62 13.50 14.63
CA LEU A 79 -1.97 13.45 14.08
C LEU A 79 -2.29 14.72 13.27
N ASN A 80 -1.96 15.89 13.79
CA ASN A 80 -2.18 17.15 13.08
C ASN A 80 -1.33 17.24 11.79
N LEU A 81 -0.09 16.75 11.82
CA LEU A 81 0.77 16.70 10.64
C LEU A 81 0.20 15.75 9.59
N LEU A 82 -0.17 14.52 9.97
CA LEU A 82 -0.81 13.55 9.07
C LEU A 82 -2.09 14.11 8.48
N LYS A 83 -2.96 14.73 9.29
CA LYS A 83 -4.20 15.32 8.81
C LYS A 83 -3.94 16.35 7.70
N LYS A 84 -2.95 17.24 7.89
CA LYS A 84 -2.59 18.24 6.87
C LYS A 84 -2.08 17.59 5.58
N ILE A 85 -1.33 16.50 5.68
CA ILE A 85 -0.82 15.74 4.54
C ILE A 85 -1.99 15.07 3.80
N CYS A 86 -2.83 14.33 4.52
CA CYS A 86 -3.99 13.64 3.96
C CYS A 86 -4.97 14.62 3.31
N ASP A 87 -5.33 15.72 3.99
CA ASP A 87 -6.21 16.76 3.45
C ASP A 87 -5.67 17.36 2.15
N ALA A 88 -4.33 17.53 2.05
CA ALA A 88 -3.72 18.15 0.90
C ALA A 88 -3.57 17.22 -0.31
N TYR A 89 -3.39 15.91 -0.08
CA TYR A 89 -3.42 14.87 -1.12
C TYR A 89 -4.81 14.28 -1.38
N TYR A 90 -5.84 14.72 -0.66
CA TYR A 90 -7.19 14.15 -0.70
C TYR A 90 -7.20 12.64 -0.36
N LEU A 91 -6.36 12.25 0.61
CA LEU A 91 -6.24 10.87 1.09
C LEU A 91 -7.14 10.65 2.32
N PRO A 92 -7.64 9.41 2.51
CA PRO A 92 -8.18 9.02 3.80
C PRO A 92 -7.07 8.95 4.86
N ASP A 93 -7.47 8.69 6.10
CA ASP A 93 -6.52 8.46 7.19
C ASP A 93 -5.59 7.28 6.85
N TRP A 94 -4.30 7.49 7.09
CA TRP A 94 -3.30 6.44 6.96
C TRP A 94 -3.38 5.50 8.16
N CYS A 95 -2.96 4.25 7.97
CA CYS A 95 -2.75 3.29 9.05
C CYS A 95 -1.27 2.96 9.18
N SER A 96 -0.92 2.14 10.17
CA SER A 96 0.45 1.66 10.36
C SER A 96 0.73 0.38 9.56
N PRO A 97 2.01 0.01 9.35
CA PRO A 97 2.38 -1.30 8.81
C PRO A 97 1.84 -2.45 9.66
N SER A 98 1.85 -2.29 10.99
CA SER A 98 1.26 -3.29 11.90
C SER A 98 -0.23 -3.47 11.70
N ASP A 99 -0.97 -2.45 11.26
CA ASP A 99 -2.40 -2.62 10.96
C ASP A 99 -2.61 -3.44 9.68
N TYR A 100 -1.78 -3.25 8.65
CA TYR A 100 -1.78 -4.14 7.49
C TYR A 100 -1.43 -5.59 7.87
N VAL A 101 -0.48 -5.81 8.77
CA VAL A 101 -0.15 -7.16 9.26
C VAL A 101 -1.36 -7.79 9.97
N LYS A 102 -2.01 -7.08 10.89
CA LYS A 102 -3.23 -7.57 11.57
C LYS A 102 -4.34 -7.93 10.57
N ILE A 103 -4.54 -7.10 9.55
CA ILE A 103 -5.51 -7.36 8.49
C ILE A 103 -5.14 -8.64 7.74
N ALA A 104 -3.87 -8.78 7.33
CA ALA A 104 -3.39 -9.98 6.63
C ALA A 104 -3.53 -11.25 7.49
N GLU A 105 -3.20 -11.19 8.78
CA GLU A 105 -3.39 -12.27 9.75
C GLU A 105 -4.88 -12.64 9.89
N SER A 106 -5.77 -11.65 9.96
CA SER A 106 -7.23 -11.87 10.04
C SER A 106 -7.80 -12.61 8.82
N LEU A 107 -7.10 -12.54 7.69
CA LEU A 107 -7.44 -13.21 6.44
C LEU A 107 -6.71 -14.54 6.26
N SER A 108 -6.00 -14.99 7.30
CA SER A 108 -5.17 -16.21 7.29
C SER A 108 -4.11 -16.21 6.19
N LEU A 109 -3.61 -15.03 5.78
CA LEU A 109 -2.49 -14.95 4.85
C LEU A 109 -1.21 -15.42 5.54
N GLU A 110 -0.34 -16.08 4.77
CA GLU A 110 0.85 -16.75 5.29
C GLU A 110 2.13 -15.99 4.93
N ASP A 111 3.23 -16.31 5.62
CA ASP A 111 4.56 -15.72 5.38
C ASP A 111 4.55 -14.19 5.31
N ILE A 112 3.79 -13.56 6.21
CA ILE A 112 3.65 -12.10 6.27
C ILE A 112 5.00 -11.49 6.67
N LYS A 113 5.57 -10.70 5.77
CA LYS A 113 6.82 -9.97 5.99
C LYS A 113 6.58 -8.49 5.77
N THR A 114 7.34 -7.68 6.50
CA THR A 114 7.32 -6.23 6.32
C THR A 114 8.72 -5.67 6.15
N ALA A 115 8.84 -4.59 5.38
CA ALA A 115 10.06 -3.80 5.27
C ALA A 115 9.73 -2.30 5.25
N ASP A 116 10.60 -1.50 5.83
CA ASP A 116 10.56 -0.04 5.76
C ASP A 116 11.62 0.43 4.76
N TRP A 117 11.17 0.93 3.61
CA TRP A 117 12.02 1.47 2.54
C TRP A 117 12.12 2.99 2.59
N SER A 118 11.73 3.63 3.69
CA SER A 118 11.75 5.10 3.84
C SER A 118 13.10 5.71 3.48
N GLU A 119 14.21 5.12 3.95
CA GLU A 119 15.56 5.59 3.64
C GLU A 119 15.96 5.36 2.18
N ASN A 120 15.44 4.30 1.55
CA ASN A 120 15.69 4.01 0.14
C ASN A 120 14.98 5.00 -0.78
N VAL A 121 13.79 5.46 -0.40
CA VAL A 121 13.04 6.47 -1.16
C VAL A 121 13.39 7.90 -0.74
N ALA A 122 14.03 8.11 0.41
CA ALA A 122 14.39 9.44 0.91
C ALA A 122 15.17 10.32 -0.10
N PRO A 123 16.13 9.79 -0.89
CA PRO A 123 16.86 10.56 -1.90
C PRO A 123 16.00 11.14 -3.02
N PHE A 124 14.76 10.66 -3.20
CA PHE A 124 13.81 11.20 -4.17
C PHE A 124 13.36 12.63 -3.81
N TRP A 125 13.15 12.93 -2.52
CA TRP A 125 12.52 14.18 -2.10
C TRP A 125 13.29 15.45 -2.48
N PRO A 126 14.63 15.54 -2.32
CA PRO A 126 15.40 16.68 -2.80
C PRO A 126 15.24 16.91 -4.31
N ALA A 127 15.21 15.83 -5.10
CA ALA A 127 15.07 15.91 -6.55
C ALA A 127 13.68 16.44 -6.97
N VAL A 128 12.61 16.06 -6.27
CA VAL A 128 11.27 16.59 -6.53
C VAL A 128 11.17 18.08 -6.14
N ILE A 129 11.76 18.48 -5.02
CA ILE A 129 11.81 19.90 -4.63
C ILE A 129 12.59 20.70 -5.69
N GLN A 130 13.75 20.20 -6.12
CA GLN A 130 14.56 20.87 -7.12
C GLN A 130 13.82 21.00 -8.46
N SER A 131 13.06 19.97 -8.87
CA SER A 131 12.29 20.02 -10.12
C SER A 131 11.12 21.01 -10.04
N ALA A 132 10.45 21.11 -8.89
CA ALA A 132 9.40 22.10 -8.63
C ALA A 132 9.92 23.55 -8.63
N LEU A 133 11.16 23.77 -8.21
CA LEU A 133 11.83 25.09 -8.18
C LEU A 133 12.39 25.54 -9.54
N THR A 134 12.37 24.68 -10.57
CA THR A 134 12.81 25.08 -11.91
C THR A 134 11.87 26.09 -12.55
N TRP A 135 12.38 26.94 -13.45
CA TRP A 135 11.57 27.91 -14.20
C TRP A 135 10.40 27.26 -14.97
N LYS A 136 10.59 26.04 -15.47
CA LYS A 136 9.52 25.22 -16.07
C LYS A 136 8.51 24.73 -15.03
N GLY A 137 8.97 24.27 -13.87
CA GLY A 137 8.11 23.86 -12.75
C GLY A 137 7.24 25.02 -12.25
N LEU A 138 7.84 26.19 -12.03
CA LEU A 138 7.16 27.39 -11.53
C LEU A 138 6.14 27.96 -12.53
N THR A 139 6.49 28.03 -13.82
CA THR A 139 5.55 28.48 -14.87
C THR A 139 4.43 27.48 -15.13
N SER A 140 4.70 26.18 -14.97
CA SER A 140 3.68 25.12 -15.01
C SER A 140 2.72 25.24 -13.81
N LEU A 141 3.24 25.44 -12.59
CA LEU A 141 2.46 25.64 -11.36
C LEU A 141 1.54 26.86 -11.41
N LEU A 142 2.02 27.98 -11.97
CA LEU A 142 1.22 29.20 -12.15
C LEU A 142 0.10 29.03 -13.18
N ARG A 143 0.28 28.18 -14.18
CA ARG A 143 -0.74 27.90 -15.23
C ARG A 143 -1.72 26.77 -14.87
N SER A 144 -1.41 25.94 -13.89
CA SER A 144 -2.15 24.69 -13.60
C SER A 144 -3.18 24.81 -12.48
N GLY A 145 -3.46 26.03 -12.01
CA GLY A 145 -4.56 26.32 -11.08
C GLY A 145 -4.25 25.99 -9.61
N TRP A 146 -5.16 26.42 -8.72
CA TRP A 146 -4.99 26.38 -7.26
C TRP A 146 -4.76 24.97 -6.68
N LYS A 147 -5.24 23.92 -7.36
CA LYS A 147 -5.05 22.52 -6.95
C LYS A 147 -3.59 22.07 -7.06
N THR A 148 -2.85 22.52 -8.07
CA THR A 148 -1.43 22.15 -8.25
C THR A 148 -0.53 22.89 -7.24
N ILE A 149 -0.88 24.13 -6.90
CA ILE A 149 -0.19 24.92 -5.87
C ILE A 149 -0.34 24.25 -4.49
N LYS A 150 -1.52 23.68 -4.17
CA LYS A 150 -1.69 22.85 -2.97
C LYS A 150 -0.76 21.63 -2.96
N GLY A 151 -0.58 20.96 -4.10
CA GLY A 151 0.36 19.85 -4.24
C GLY A 151 1.81 20.22 -3.88
N ALA A 152 2.26 21.42 -4.27
CA ALA A 152 3.59 21.93 -3.90
C ALA A 152 3.72 22.27 -2.40
N LEU A 153 2.63 22.67 -1.74
CA LEU A 153 2.60 22.93 -0.29
C LEU A 153 2.70 21.65 0.57
N VAL A 154 2.52 20.47 -0.02
CA VAL A 154 2.58 19.20 0.74
C VAL A 154 4.00 18.70 0.92
N MET A 155 4.92 19.09 0.03
CA MET A 155 6.31 18.61 0.05
C MET A 155 7.03 18.93 1.37
N PRO A 156 6.94 20.15 1.94
CA PRO A 156 7.52 20.44 3.26
C PRO A 156 6.91 19.58 4.39
N LEU A 157 5.62 19.26 4.31
CA LEU A 157 4.93 18.44 5.31
C LEU A 157 5.41 16.98 5.24
N MET A 158 5.53 16.43 4.04
CA MET A 158 6.11 15.09 3.82
C MET A 158 7.52 15.02 4.39
N ILE A 159 8.40 15.97 4.05
CA ILE A 159 9.78 16.03 4.58
C ILE A 159 9.80 16.10 6.10
N GLN A 160 8.91 16.91 6.69
CA GLN A 160 8.80 17.00 8.15
C GLN A 160 8.38 15.65 8.76
N GLY A 161 7.40 14.98 8.15
CA GLY A 161 6.96 13.65 8.60
C GLY A 161 8.06 12.60 8.51
N TYR A 162 8.85 12.61 7.44
CA TYR A 162 10.04 11.77 7.31
C TYR A 162 11.09 12.04 8.39
N LYS A 163 11.46 13.31 8.59
CA LYS A 163 12.46 13.70 9.60
C LYS A 163 12.02 13.33 11.03
N LYS A 164 10.71 13.32 11.29
CA LYS A 164 10.13 12.87 12.57
C LYS A 164 10.07 11.33 12.69
N GLY A 165 10.40 10.59 11.63
CA GLY A 165 10.19 9.14 11.57
C GLY A 165 8.71 8.74 11.55
N LEU A 166 7.82 9.69 11.31
CA LEU A 166 6.37 9.52 11.33
C LEU A 166 5.86 8.86 10.05
N ILE A 167 6.38 9.26 8.89
CA ILE A 167 5.96 8.73 7.59
C ILE A 167 6.86 7.57 7.21
N LYS A 168 6.23 6.47 6.83
CA LYS A 168 6.89 5.23 6.44
C LYS A 168 6.53 4.86 5.00
N PHE A 169 7.53 4.50 4.21
CA PHE A 169 7.32 3.83 2.92
C PHE A 169 7.41 2.33 3.15
N SER A 170 6.25 1.69 3.28
CA SER A 170 6.16 0.34 3.82
C SER A 170 5.86 -0.68 2.76
N ILE A 171 6.51 -1.83 2.88
CA ILE A 171 6.27 -3.01 2.06
C ILE A 171 5.71 -4.09 2.96
N ILE A 172 4.65 -4.72 2.50
CA ILE A 172 4.04 -5.89 3.10
C ILE A 172 3.98 -6.96 2.01
N THR A 173 4.55 -8.13 2.28
CA THR A 173 4.46 -9.29 1.39
C THR A 173 3.85 -10.45 2.14
N CYS A 174 3.01 -11.24 1.48
CA CYS A 174 2.43 -12.46 2.05
C CYS A 174 2.03 -13.43 0.93
N HIS A 175 1.64 -14.64 1.31
CA HIS A 175 1.12 -15.65 0.40
C HIS A 175 -0.33 -15.97 0.75
N LYS A 176 -1.15 -16.19 -0.28
CA LYS A 176 -2.45 -16.84 -0.11
C LYS A 176 -2.22 -18.30 0.28
N PRO A 177 -2.91 -18.85 1.30
CA PRO A 177 -2.82 -20.27 1.62
C PRO A 177 -3.11 -21.14 0.42
N GLN A 178 -2.49 -22.31 0.37
CA GLN A 178 -2.89 -23.35 -0.58
C GLN A 178 -4.33 -23.79 -0.30
N ALA A 179 -5.02 -24.22 -1.35
CA ALA A 179 -6.32 -24.87 -1.15
C ALA A 179 -6.07 -26.15 -0.34
N ALA A 180 -6.92 -26.41 0.66
CA ALA A 180 -6.86 -27.68 1.36
C ALA A 180 -7.02 -28.81 0.34
N ILE A 181 -6.12 -29.78 0.36
CA ILE A 181 -6.28 -31.00 -0.43
C ILE A 181 -7.43 -31.76 0.23
N GLU A 182 -8.62 -31.72 -0.37
CA GLU A 182 -9.76 -32.52 0.09
C GLU A 182 -9.47 -34.01 -0.17
N GLY A 183 -9.01 -34.71 0.87
CA GLY A 183 -9.19 -36.16 1.08
C GLY A 183 -8.13 -37.10 0.49
N GLU A 184 -7.19 -37.55 1.33
CA GLU A 184 -6.84 -38.98 1.35
C GLU A 184 -7.60 -39.64 2.50
N PRO A 185 -8.37 -40.71 2.27
CA PRO A 185 -9.01 -41.45 3.36
C PRO A 185 -7.92 -42.08 4.23
N GLU A 186 -7.95 -41.78 5.52
CA GLU A 186 -7.13 -42.41 6.55
C GLU A 186 -7.30 -43.93 6.44
N ALA A 187 -6.26 -44.62 5.96
CA ALA A 187 -6.26 -46.07 5.87
C ALA A 187 -6.36 -46.63 7.29
N ALA A 188 -7.49 -47.30 7.58
CA ALA A 188 -7.73 -47.96 8.84
C ALA A 188 -6.54 -48.87 9.21
N SER A 189 -5.86 -48.52 10.30
CA SER A 189 -4.77 -49.31 10.86
C SER A 189 -5.26 -50.72 11.21
N PRO A 190 -4.64 -51.81 10.70
CA PRO A 190 -5.00 -53.15 11.12
C PRO A 190 -4.59 -53.32 12.58
N ARG A 191 -5.57 -53.68 13.42
CA ARG A 191 -5.36 -54.02 14.82
C ARG A 191 -4.31 -55.13 14.93
N VAL A 192 -3.28 -54.88 15.73
CA VAL A 192 -2.42 -55.91 16.34
C VAL A 192 -2.80 -56.00 17.81
#